data_AF-A0AAW4CGM4-F1
#
_entry.id   AF-A0AAW4CGM4-F1
#
_cell.length_a   1.000
_cell.length_b   1.000
_cell.length_c   1.000
_cell.angle_alpha   90.00
_cell.angle_beta   90.00
_cell.angle_gamma   90.00
#
_symmetry.space_group_name_H-M   'P 1'
#
loop_
_entity.id
_entity.type
_entity.pdbx_description
1 polymer ?
#
loop_
_entity_poly.entity_id
_entity_poly.type
_entity_poly.pdbx_seq_one_letter_code
_entity_poly.pdbx_strand_id
1 'polypeptide(L)'
;MAFDYGSIDLGLKNPFKLEGKVTAVRGLIESIAGISLLVIAAGSVKEDTTAGWILMVFGMLILAFGIRSLSSGIYATLKYFVGRNHPTSLAYNYSKSQASTAQEEQKEVAYTAQSLEEMLVGRKNSTFKEPNGFLSRLLHSLIPKLLFLPYPIRNVAQRLFGSWVSTLVALIAYGLVAFVSLSGFTGEAGELAFPVYSAILMFYVLFSWRSTGKPISRNAEKNIEALGTGALAKIISLSFILPIAIGLSMSWLMKEQHISKQEIDGWIEQLPSLHAGMYLIAIIVLATLSCAIAFIMIKARLNAVTPSAEVSELRENWQESVHPDEIFINLDNLVMANRRYKEVPNRVYRELDPKLQEQIEGKGGFKGEMIQEIQPKLHSIDLGKNFTLARLLALVSGNLLYIIALAFTVFLAYSFINIYHYVDAANISSFKQAFNNQHVIQFSELLMTSFHLLLISILIKAFAQLLTNTAHLFFAEMQFESLLVYFKCEGTFTESKISTGTGIHDSTRSENTLVRSSITPWIIVSRVISTTFAATGMKNLEHPRHIMEMHKDEGQLQAIKKDVIAFLKDRESIASITSERDLGNASQIHQLNQQTRAIPTQQAIAKDDEEAAGYLRQEESLSPEPKG
;
A
#
# COMPACT_ATOMS: atom_id res chain seq x y z
N MET A 1 -0.51 -0.86 20.92
CA MET A 1 -0.79 0.27 20.02
C MET A 1 -2.16 0.80 20.40
N ALA A 2 -2.24 2.07 20.78
CA ALA A 2 -3.52 2.72 21.07
C ALA A 2 -4.11 3.18 19.72
N PHE A 3 -5.39 2.89 19.48
CA PHE A 3 -6.09 3.44 18.33
C PHE A 3 -6.68 4.79 18.72
N ASP A 4 -6.45 5.83 17.91
CA ASP A 4 -7.09 7.13 18.11
C ASP A 4 -8.60 6.97 17.94
N TYR A 5 -9.30 6.89 19.07
CA TYR A 5 -10.75 6.70 19.13
C TYR A 5 -11.47 8.05 19.09
N GLY A 6 -12.59 8.10 18.38
CA GLY A 6 -13.53 9.21 18.44
C GLY A 6 -14.93 8.72 18.10
N SER A 7 -15.93 9.56 18.36
CA SER A 7 -17.35 9.22 18.28
C SER A 7 -17.85 8.90 16.87
N ILE A 8 -17.13 9.33 15.82
CA ILE A 8 -17.57 9.21 14.42
C ILE A 8 -16.83 8.06 13.72
N ASP A 9 -17.60 7.06 13.25
CA ASP A 9 -17.09 5.91 12.49
C ASP A 9 -16.73 6.31 11.04
N LEU A 10 -15.59 5.81 10.53
CA LEU A 10 -15.17 5.97 9.12
C LEU A 10 -16.08 5.20 8.15
N GLY A 11 -16.86 4.21 8.64
CA GLY A 11 -17.81 3.43 7.85
C GLY A 11 -17.19 2.24 7.11
N LEU A 12 -16.01 1.80 7.55
CA LEU A 12 -15.26 0.71 6.95
C LEU A 12 -15.80 -0.64 7.42
N LYS A 13 -16.39 -1.41 6.50
CA LYS A 13 -16.81 -2.79 6.78
C LYS A 13 -15.60 -3.72 6.69
N ASN A 14 -15.54 -4.71 7.58
CA ASN A 14 -14.51 -5.75 7.53
C ASN A 14 -14.60 -6.53 6.19
N PRO A 15 -13.59 -6.43 5.29
CA PRO A 15 -13.63 -7.12 4.00
C PRO A 15 -13.39 -8.64 4.12
N PHE A 16 -12.81 -9.10 5.22
CA PHE A 16 -12.40 -10.48 5.43
C PHE A 16 -13.46 -11.35 6.11
N LYS A 17 -14.67 -10.82 6.39
CA LYS A 17 -15.71 -11.62 7.07
C LYS A 17 -16.07 -12.91 6.33
N LEU A 18 -16.19 -12.85 5.02
CA LEU A 18 -16.54 -14.03 4.22
C LEU A 18 -15.37 -15.01 4.15
N GLU A 19 -14.16 -14.51 3.88
CA GLU A 19 -12.92 -15.30 3.88
C GLU A 19 -12.68 -15.98 5.23
N GLY A 20 -12.82 -15.24 6.33
CA GLY A 20 -12.67 -15.71 7.69
C GLY A 20 -13.65 -16.82 8.05
N LYS A 21 -14.93 -16.70 7.64
CA LYS A 21 -15.93 -17.76 7.83
C LYS A 21 -15.54 -19.05 7.11
N VAL A 22 -15.17 -18.98 5.83
CA VAL A 22 -14.79 -20.17 5.06
C VAL A 22 -13.52 -20.82 5.66
N THR A 23 -12.56 -20.01 6.06
CA THR A 23 -11.31 -20.47 6.70
C THR A 23 -11.55 -21.08 8.08
N ALA A 24 -12.48 -20.53 8.85
CA ALA A 24 -12.90 -21.07 10.14
C ALA A 24 -13.60 -22.42 9.98
N VAL A 25 -14.50 -22.57 8.98
CA VAL A 25 -15.13 -23.86 8.68
C VAL A 25 -14.08 -24.91 8.29
N ARG A 26 -13.12 -24.57 7.43
CA ARG A 26 -11.98 -25.45 7.12
C ARG A 26 -11.21 -25.84 8.38
N GLY A 27 -10.85 -24.85 9.20
CA GLY A 27 -10.09 -25.09 10.43
C GLY A 27 -10.84 -25.97 11.42
N LEU A 28 -12.17 -25.84 11.51
CA LEU A 28 -13.02 -26.71 12.32
C LEU A 28 -12.97 -28.16 11.83
N ILE A 29 -13.07 -28.38 10.51
CA ILE A 29 -12.96 -29.72 9.90
C ILE A 29 -11.57 -30.33 10.18
N GLU A 30 -10.50 -29.55 10.00
CA GLU A 30 -9.13 -29.96 10.31
C GLU A 30 -8.96 -30.32 11.80
N SER A 31 -9.51 -29.51 12.71
CA SER A 31 -9.48 -29.79 14.15
C SER A 31 -10.27 -31.04 14.53
N ILE A 32 -11.47 -31.24 13.97
CA ILE A 32 -12.27 -32.45 14.20
C ILE A 32 -11.54 -33.69 13.68
N ALA A 33 -10.92 -33.62 12.51
CA ALA A 33 -10.12 -34.73 11.96
C ALA A 33 -8.93 -35.05 12.87
N GLY A 34 -8.22 -34.03 13.37
CA GLY A 34 -7.12 -34.19 14.31
C GLY A 34 -7.56 -34.83 15.64
N ILE A 35 -8.64 -34.33 16.25
CA ILE A 35 -9.22 -34.92 17.47
C ILE A 35 -9.66 -36.36 17.23
N SER A 36 -10.32 -36.63 16.11
CA SER A 36 -10.78 -37.99 15.75
C SER A 36 -9.60 -38.95 15.65
N LEU A 37 -8.50 -38.53 15.01
CA LEU A 37 -7.27 -39.32 14.95
C LEU A 37 -6.65 -39.57 16.33
N LEU A 38 -6.68 -38.59 17.24
CA LEU A 38 -6.19 -38.79 18.62
C LEU A 38 -7.06 -39.76 19.42
N VAL A 39 -8.38 -39.75 19.21
CA VAL A 39 -9.29 -40.73 19.83
C VAL A 39 -9.03 -42.14 19.29
N ILE A 40 -8.88 -42.27 17.96
CA ILE A 40 -8.53 -43.55 17.33
C ILE A 40 -7.15 -44.03 17.84
N ALA A 41 -6.18 -43.13 17.96
CA ALA A 41 -4.87 -43.45 18.52
C ALA A 41 -4.98 -44.00 19.94
N ALA A 42 -5.77 -43.38 20.82
CA ALA A 42 -5.94 -43.84 22.20
C ALA A 42 -6.56 -45.25 22.31
N GLY A 43 -7.45 -45.62 21.37
CA GLY A 43 -7.94 -46.98 21.23
C GLY A 43 -6.84 -47.93 20.72
N SER A 44 -6.17 -47.54 19.64
CA SER A 44 -5.14 -48.33 18.97
C SER A 44 -3.92 -48.62 19.86
N VAL A 45 -3.48 -47.68 20.72
CA VAL A 45 -2.31 -47.88 21.61
C VAL A 45 -2.46 -49.11 22.51
N LYS A 46 -3.70 -49.48 22.87
CA LYS A 46 -3.97 -50.64 23.73
C LYS A 46 -3.75 -51.97 23.01
N GLU A 47 -3.96 -52.00 21.71
CA GLU A 47 -3.80 -53.19 20.86
C GLU A 47 -2.40 -53.23 20.25
N ASP A 48 -1.96 -52.10 19.72
CA ASP A 48 -0.65 -51.88 19.13
C ASP A 48 -0.11 -50.51 19.55
N THR A 49 0.90 -50.55 20.42
CA THR A 49 1.48 -49.34 20.99
C THR A 49 2.07 -48.44 19.90
N THR A 50 2.79 -48.99 18.93
CA THR A 50 3.51 -48.22 17.91
C THR A 50 2.56 -47.61 16.89
N ALA A 51 1.57 -48.36 16.41
CA ALA A 51 0.55 -47.85 15.50
C ALA A 51 -0.23 -46.69 16.15
N GLY A 52 -0.56 -46.83 17.43
CA GLY A 52 -1.17 -45.77 18.22
C GLY A 52 -0.30 -44.51 18.32
N TRP A 53 1.01 -44.62 18.56
CA TRP A 53 1.92 -43.46 18.56
C TRP A 53 2.01 -42.75 17.20
N ILE A 54 2.03 -43.50 16.08
CA ILE A 54 2.04 -42.93 14.73
C ILE A 54 0.78 -42.06 14.53
N LEU A 55 -0.40 -42.61 14.81
CA LEU A 55 -1.66 -41.88 14.70
C LEU A 55 -1.70 -40.67 15.63
N MET A 56 -1.14 -40.79 16.84
CA MET A 56 -1.06 -39.68 17.79
C MET A 56 -0.24 -38.51 17.25
N VAL A 57 0.95 -38.78 16.67
CA VAL A 57 1.81 -37.74 16.09
C VAL A 57 1.10 -37.02 14.93
N PHE A 58 0.51 -37.77 14.00
CA PHE A 58 -0.25 -37.18 12.89
C PHE A 58 -1.48 -36.41 13.38
N GLY A 59 -2.22 -36.96 14.36
CA GLY A 59 -3.37 -36.31 14.99
C GLY A 59 -3.01 -34.98 15.64
N MET A 60 -1.89 -34.92 16.39
CA MET A 60 -1.40 -33.68 16.99
C MET A 60 -1.01 -32.64 15.94
N LEU A 61 -0.30 -33.04 14.88
CA LEU A 61 0.09 -32.13 13.80
C LEU A 61 -1.12 -31.56 13.08
N ILE A 62 -2.08 -32.42 12.69
CA ILE A 62 -3.33 -32.01 12.04
C ILE A 62 -4.13 -31.08 12.96
N LEU A 63 -4.25 -31.42 14.23
CA LEU A 63 -4.96 -30.60 15.21
C LEU A 63 -4.30 -29.22 15.38
N ALA A 64 -2.97 -29.15 15.46
CA ALA A 64 -2.24 -27.89 15.57
C ALA A 64 -2.49 -26.99 14.35
N PHE A 65 -2.47 -27.55 13.14
CA PHE A 65 -2.82 -26.81 11.92
C PHE A 65 -4.29 -26.39 11.90
N GLY A 66 -5.20 -27.27 12.32
CA GLY A 66 -6.64 -26.98 12.40
C GLY A 66 -6.95 -25.84 13.37
N ILE A 67 -6.38 -25.86 14.57
CA ILE A 67 -6.53 -24.79 15.57
C ILE A 67 -5.96 -23.47 15.02
N ARG A 68 -4.79 -23.50 14.36
CA ARG A 68 -4.21 -22.31 13.73
C ARG A 68 -5.13 -21.75 12.63
N SER A 69 -5.70 -22.62 11.79
CA SER A 69 -6.63 -22.21 10.74
C SER A 69 -7.93 -21.65 11.32
N LEU A 70 -8.50 -22.33 12.31
CA LEU A 70 -9.74 -21.96 12.97
C LEU A 70 -9.60 -20.62 13.67
N SER A 71 -8.54 -20.44 14.47
CA SER A 71 -8.25 -19.18 15.16
C SER A 71 -8.04 -18.03 14.16
N SER A 72 -7.26 -18.23 13.10
CA SER A 72 -7.07 -17.23 12.03
C SER A 72 -8.38 -16.86 11.35
N GLY A 73 -9.23 -17.84 11.05
CA GLY A 73 -10.54 -17.62 10.44
C GLY A 73 -11.49 -16.86 11.34
N ILE A 74 -11.63 -17.28 12.60
CA ILE A 74 -12.44 -16.59 13.61
C ILE A 74 -11.95 -15.16 13.76
N TYR A 75 -10.64 -14.95 13.93
CA TYR A 75 -10.06 -13.64 14.10
C TYR A 75 -10.39 -12.70 12.92
N ALA A 76 -10.32 -13.21 11.69
CA ALA A 76 -10.69 -12.46 10.49
C ALA A 76 -12.18 -12.06 10.44
N THR A 77 -13.06 -12.75 11.18
CA THR A 77 -14.49 -12.38 11.28
C THR A 77 -14.80 -11.34 12.36
N LEU A 78 -13.89 -11.14 13.32
CA LEU A 78 -14.05 -10.21 14.43
C LEU A 78 -14.11 -8.75 13.96
N LYS A 79 -14.27 -7.84 14.93
CA LYS A 79 -14.31 -6.39 14.67
C LYS A 79 -13.02 -5.97 13.96
N TYR A 80 -13.19 -5.23 12.88
CA TYR A 80 -12.09 -4.63 12.13
C TYR A 80 -11.72 -3.30 12.78
N PHE A 81 -10.58 -3.26 13.43
CA PHE A 81 -10.10 -2.07 14.15
C PHE A 81 -9.33 -1.17 13.20
N VAL A 82 -9.79 0.07 13.04
CA VAL A 82 -9.15 1.12 12.25
C VAL A 82 -9.23 2.41 13.06
N GLY A 83 -8.09 3.06 13.29
CA GLY A 83 -8.03 4.42 13.87
C GLY A 83 -8.58 5.49 12.92
N ARG A 84 -8.90 6.66 13.48
CA ARG A 84 -9.53 7.78 12.72
C ARG A 84 -8.68 8.36 11.59
N ASN A 85 -7.36 8.23 11.69
CA ASN A 85 -6.41 8.86 10.79
C ASN A 85 -6.05 7.98 9.58
N HIS A 86 -6.49 6.71 9.55
CA HIS A 86 -6.22 5.81 8.44
C HIS A 86 -7.18 6.06 7.26
N PRO A 87 -6.79 5.74 6.01
CA PRO A 87 -5.60 4.97 5.59
C PRO A 87 -4.28 5.74 5.73
N THR A 88 -3.13 5.10 5.54
CA THR A 88 -1.82 5.77 5.55
C THR A 88 -1.75 7.00 4.63
N SER A 89 -1.02 8.00 5.09
CA SER A 89 -0.71 9.23 4.36
C SER A 89 0.06 8.98 3.05
N LEU A 90 -0.15 9.83 2.03
CA LEU A 90 0.58 9.71 0.76
C LEU A 90 2.05 10.04 0.97
N ALA A 91 2.32 11.14 1.69
CA ALA A 91 3.65 11.57 2.12
C ALA A 91 3.66 11.82 3.64
N TYR A 92 4.82 12.18 4.19
CA TYR A 92 4.93 12.52 5.62
C TYR A 92 3.98 13.67 5.98
N ASN A 93 3.18 13.47 7.03
CA ASN A 93 2.15 14.40 7.47
C ASN A 93 2.69 15.33 8.56
N TYR A 94 2.71 16.63 8.29
CA TYR A 94 3.14 17.66 9.21
C TYR A 94 2.01 18.22 10.09
N SER A 95 0.77 17.72 9.96
CA SER A 95 -0.34 18.16 10.81
C SER A 95 -0.03 17.97 12.30
N LYS A 96 0.02 19.08 13.06
CA LYS A 96 0.35 19.09 14.49
C LYS A 96 -0.56 18.17 15.32
N SER A 97 -1.83 18.06 14.94
CA SER A 97 -2.83 17.20 15.60
C SER A 97 -2.61 15.70 15.38
N GLN A 98 -1.78 15.31 14.41
CA GLN A 98 -1.56 13.93 13.98
C GLN A 98 -0.07 13.54 14.05
N ALA A 99 0.74 14.26 14.83
CA ALA A 99 2.19 14.10 14.87
C ALA A 99 2.64 12.69 15.30
N SER A 100 1.96 12.07 16.26
CA SER A 100 2.24 10.68 16.69
C SER A 100 1.99 9.69 15.55
N THR A 101 0.81 9.75 14.92
CA THR A 101 0.47 8.90 13.77
C THR A 101 1.44 9.13 12.60
N ALA A 102 1.83 10.37 12.35
CA ALA A 102 2.77 10.71 11.27
C ALA A 102 4.15 10.08 11.47
N GLN A 103 4.66 10.02 12.71
CA GLN A 103 5.90 9.33 13.04
C GLN A 103 5.80 7.82 12.86
N GLU A 104 4.68 7.21 13.24
CA GLU A 104 4.44 5.77 13.04
C GLU A 104 4.35 5.40 11.56
N GLU A 105 3.67 6.22 10.75
CA GLU A 105 3.45 6.01 9.32
C GLU A 105 4.65 6.38 8.44
N GLN A 106 5.65 7.11 8.95
CA GLN A 106 6.77 7.65 8.15
C GLN A 106 7.50 6.60 7.30
N LYS A 107 7.58 5.35 7.77
CA LYS A 107 8.25 4.25 7.03
C LYS A 107 7.37 3.61 5.96
N GLU A 108 6.08 3.89 5.97
CA GLU A 108 5.06 3.27 5.11
C GLU A 108 4.53 4.22 4.04
N VAL A 109 4.77 5.53 4.13
CA VAL A 109 4.36 6.50 3.08
C VAL A 109 5.08 6.21 1.75
N ALA A 110 4.34 6.38 0.63
CA ALA A 110 4.83 6.04 -0.71
C ALA A 110 5.52 7.22 -1.42
N TYR A 111 5.24 8.45 -1.00
CA TYR A 111 5.63 9.68 -1.68
C TYR A 111 6.35 10.65 -0.75
N THR A 112 7.02 11.62 -1.35
CA THR A 112 7.52 12.85 -0.70
C THR A 112 6.68 14.04 -1.14
N ALA A 113 6.70 15.13 -0.36
CA ALA A 113 6.05 16.38 -0.75
C ALA A 113 6.48 16.85 -2.14
N GLN A 114 7.77 16.75 -2.45
CA GLN A 114 8.32 17.07 -3.77
C GLN A 114 7.73 16.20 -4.88
N SER A 115 7.62 14.89 -4.66
CA SER A 115 7.04 13.99 -5.67
C SER A 115 5.55 14.28 -5.92
N LEU A 116 4.79 14.69 -4.88
CA LEU A 116 3.39 15.08 -5.03
C LEU A 116 3.25 16.40 -5.81
N GLU A 117 4.10 17.38 -5.52
CA GLU A 117 4.19 18.63 -6.28
C GLU A 117 4.48 18.35 -7.77
N GLU A 118 5.51 17.55 -8.05
CA GLU A 118 5.87 17.16 -9.40
C GLU A 118 4.75 16.43 -10.13
N MET A 119 3.96 15.62 -9.42
CA MET A 119 2.79 14.94 -9.99
C MET A 119 1.69 15.92 -10.37
N LEU A 120 1.37 16.86 -9.49
CA LEU A 120 0.32 17.87 -9.70
C LEU A 120 0.71 18.88 -10.79
N VAL A 121 1.86 19.53 -10.64
CA VAL A 121 2.36 20.55 -11.58
C VAL A 121 2.70 19.91 -12.92
N GLY A 122 3.38 18.76 -12.90
CA GLY A 122 3.82 18.05 -14.11
C GLY A 122 2.73 17.22 -14.78
N ARG A 123 1.52 17.12 -14.20
CA ARG A 123 0.40 16.32 -14.72
C ARG A 123 0.82 14.87 -15.03
N LYS A 124 1.63 14.31 -14.13
CA LYS A 124 2.26 12.98 -14.28
C LYS A 124 1.98 12.13 -13.06
N ASN A 125 2.04 10.81 -13.21
CA ASN A 125 1.89 9.88 -12.09
C ASN A 125 3.20 9.09 -11.87
N SER A 126 3.90 9.41 -10.78
CA SER A 126 5.20 8.78 -10.44
C SER A 126 5.09 7.35 -9.90
N THR A 127 3.86 6.88 -9.65
CA THR A 127 3.56 5.51 -9.18
C THR A 127 3.87 4.47 -10.25
N PHE A 128 3.71 4.81 -11.53
CA PHE A 128 3.84 3.86 -12.62
C PHE A 128 5.30 3.72 -13.06
N LYS A 129 6.05 2.93 -12.29
CA LYS A 129 7.45 2.61 -12.59
C LYS A 129 7.55 1.53 -13.68
N GLU A 130 8.52 1.73 -14.56
CA GLU A 130 8.87 0.77 -15.61
C GLU A 130 9.25 -0.60 -15.02
N PRO A 131 8.87 -1.69 -15.71
CA PRO A 131 9.27 -3.03 -15.30
C PRO A 131 10.77 -3.27 -15.49
N ASN A 132 11.39 -3.83 -14.44
CA ASN A 132 12.79 -4.25 -14.47
C ASN A 132 12.91 -5.73 -14.88
N GLY A 133 13.82 -6.00 -15.82
CA GLY A 133 14.13 -7.35 -16.31
C GLY A 133 13.35 -7.77 -17.56
N PHE A 134 13.94 -8.69 -18.33
CA PHE A 134 13.42 -9.12 -19.64
C PHE A 134 12.01 -9.70 -19.56
N LEU A 135 11.76 -10.66 -18.65
CA LEU A 135 10.44 -11.31 -18.53
C LEU A 135 9.34 -10.33 -18.08
N SER A 136 9.71 -9.38 -17.21
CA SER A 136 8.78 -8.34 -16.77
C SER A 136 8.43 -7.43 -17.94
N ARG A 137 9.42 -6.97 -18.72
CA ARG A 137 9.18 -6.19 -19.94
C ARG A 137 8.34 -6.96 -20.95
N LEU A 138 8.61 -8.24 -21.18
CA LEU A 138 7.83 -9.09 -22.08
C LEU A 138 6.35 -9.16 -21.65
N LEU A 139 6.07 -9.41 -20.37
CA LEU A 139 4.70 -9.43 -19.85
C LEU A 139 3.98 -8.10 -20.05
N HIS A 140 4.67 -6.99 -19.75
CA HIS A 140 4.11 -5.65 -19.92
C HIS A 140 3.97 -5.25 -21.40
N SER A 141 4.76 -5.81 -22.32
CA SER A 141 4.53 -5.66 -23.76
C SER A 141 3.27 -6.42 -24.22
N LEU A 142 2.99 -7.60 -23.65
CA LEU A 142 1.79 -8.39 -23.95
C LEU A 142 0.53 -7.78 -23.33
N ILE A 143 0.64 -7.21 -22.13
CA ILE A 143 -0.47 -6.60 -21.39
C ILE A 143 -0.04 -5.20 -20.89
N PRO A 144 -0.04 -4.17 -21.76
CA PRO A 144 0.44 -2.82 -21.39
C PRO A 144 -0.33 -2.21 -20.22
N LYS A 145 -1.64 -2.48 -20.12
CA LYS A 145 -2.48 -1.97 -19.03
C LYS A 145 -2.08 -2.50 -17.64
N LEU A 146 -1.26 -3.55 -17.58
CA LEU A 146 -0.77 -4.12 -16.31
C LEU A 146 0.09 -3.10 -15.55
N LEU A 147 0.77 -2.19 -16.24
CA LEU A 147 1.57 -1.12 -15.63
C LEU A 147 0.77 -0.29 -14.63
N PHE A 148 -0.51 -0.07 -14.94
CA PHE A 148 -1.42 0.79 -14.18
C PHE A 148 -2.18 0.07 -13.08
N LEU A 149 -1.92 -1.22 -12.85
CA LEU A 149 -2.48 -1.93 -11.70
C LEU A 149 -1.66 -1.67 -10.42
N PRO A 150 -2.27 -1.86 -9.23
CA PRO A 150 -1.54 -1.80 -7.97
C PRO A 150 -0.41 -2.83 -7.92
N TYR A 151 0.72 -2.50 -7.26
CA TYR A 151 1.90 -3.36 -7.21
C TYR A 151 1.62 -4.80 -6.77
N PRO A 152 0.78 -5.07 -5.75
CA PRO A 152 0.48 -6.44 -5.34
C PRO A 152 -0.18 -7.29 -6.45
N ILE A 153 -1.11 -6.70 -7.21
CA ILE A 153 -1.76 -7.40 -8.33
C ILE A 153 -0.76 -7.60 -9.49
N ARG A 154 0.10 -6.61 -9.75
CA ARG A 154 1.20 -6.72 -10.74
C ARG A 154 2.16 -7.85 -10.38
N ASN A 155 2.54 -7.96 -9.11
CA ASN A 155 3.46 -9.00 -8.63
C ASN A 155 2.85 -10.39 -8.75
N VAL A 156 1.54 -10.58 -8.47
CA VAL A 156 0.87 -11.87 -8.74
C VAL A 156 0.88 -12.20 -10.22
N ALA A 157 0.54 -11.26 -11.10
CA ALA A 157 0.58 -11.48 -12.55
C ALA A 157 1.99 -11.88 -13.02
N GLN A 158 3.02 -11.21 -12.52
CA GLN A 158 4.43 -11.52 -12.81
C GLN A 158 4.85 -12.88 -12.27
N ARG A 159 4.47 -13.26 -11.05
CA ARG A 159 4.78 -14.59 -10.49
C ARG A 159 4.10 -15.71 -11.30
N LEU A 160 2.83 -15.54 -11.66
CA LEU A 160 2.10 -16.53 -12.49
C LEU A 160 2.75 -16.68 -13.88
N PHE A 161 3.04 -15.56 -14.54
CA PHE A 161 3.74 -15.56 -15.83
C PHE A 161 5.13 -16.20 -15.71
N GLY A 162 5.88 -15.85 -14.67
CA GLY A 162 7.19 -16.40 -14.36
C GLY A 162 7.19 -17.91 -14.17
N SER A 163 6.21 -18.45 -13.43
CA SER A 163 6.06 -19.89 -13.26
C SER A 163 5.75 -20.62 -14.56
N TRP A 164 4.94 -20.03 -15.44
CA TRP A 164 4.69 -20.60 -16.77
C TRP A 164 5.93 -20.59 -17.65
N VAL A 165 6.66 -19.48 -17.69
CA VAL A 165 7.93 -19.39 -18.44
C VAL A 165 8.96 -20.38 -17.89
N SER A 166 9.10 -20.45 -16.56
CA SER A 166 9.97 -21.42 -15.88
C SER A 166 9.58 -22.86 -16.20
N THR A 167 8.29 -23.18 -16.22
CA THR A 167 7.78 -24.51 -16.60
C THR A 167 8.11 -24.82 -18.06
N LEU A 168 7.85 -23.89 -18.99
CA LEU A 168 8.13 -24.07 -20.42
C LEU A 168 9.63 -24.27 -20.67
N VAL A 169 10.48 -23.44 -20.07
CA VAL A 169 11.93 -23.56 -20.19
C VAL A 169 12.41 -24.88 -19.60
N ALA A 170 11.86 -25.31 -18.45
CA ALA A 170 12.20 -26.60 -17.86
C ALA A 170 11.77 -27.79 -18.74
N LEU A 171 10.62 -27.70 -19.42
CA LEU A 171 10.17 -28.72 -20.37
C LEU A 171 11.06 -28.79 -21.62
N ILE A 172 11.46 -27.63 -22.17
CA ILE A 172 12.41 -27.58 -23.30
C ILE A 172 13.77 -28.15 -22.89
N ALA A 173 14.28 -27.72 -21.73
CA ALA A 173 15.49 -28.25 -21.11
C ALA A 173 15.40 -29.77 -20.95
N TYR A 174 14.29 -30.28 -20.43
CA TYR A 174 14.07 -31.72 -20.28
C TYR A 174 14.00 -32.45 -21.63
N GLY A 175 13.42 -31.84 -22.67
CA GLY A 175 13.46 -32.38 -24.03
C GLY A 175 14.89 -32.49 -24.58
N LEU A 176 15.76 -31.52 -24.27
CA LEU A 176 17.17 -31.57 -24.63
C LEU A 176 17.93 -32.65 -23.83
N VAL A 177 17.65 -32.78 -22.53
CA VAL A 177 18.18 -33.86 -21.69
C VAL A 177 17.76 -35.22 -22.25
N ALA A 178 16.48 -35.38 -22.60
CA ALA A 178 15.95 -36.59 -23.22
C ALA A 178 16.67 -36.90 -24.54
N PHE A 179 16.86 -35.88 -25.39
CA PHE A 179 17.61 -36.04 -26.64
C PHE A 179 19.04 -36.51 -26.38
N VAL A 180 19.78 -35.90 -25.46
CA VAL A 180 21.17 -36.28 -25.15
C VAL A 180 21.24 -37.69 -24.55
N SER A 181 20.39 -37.99 -23.57
CA SER A 181 20.39 -39.26 -22.83
C SER A 181 19.89 -40.45 -23.66
N LEU A 182 18.88 -40.24 -24.51
CA LEU A 182 18.23 -41.31 -25.29
C LEU A 182 18.82 -41.48 -26.70
N SER A 183 19.55 -40.50 -27.25
CA SER A 183 20.20 -40.63 -28.56
C SER A 183 21.58 -41.31 -28.49
N GLY A 184 21.97 -41.81 -27.31
CA GLY A 184 23.22 -42.56 -27.12
C GLY A 184 24.48 -41.73 -26.88
N PHE A 185 24.40 -40.40 -26.78
CA PHE A 185 25.58 -39.54 -26.54
C PHE A 185 26.29 -39.83 -25.21
N THR A 186 25.55 -40.36 -24.22
CA THR A 186 26.06 -40.73 -22.91
C THR A 186 26.16 -42.25 -22.70
N GLY A 187 26.07 -43.03 -23.79
CA GLY A 187 26.02 -44.49 -23.74
C GLY A 187 24.81 -45.02 -22.96
N GLU A 188 24.88 -46.30 -22.58
CA GLU A 188 23.81 -47.02 -21.86
C GLU A 188 23.45 -46.41 -20.49
N ALA A 189 24.41 -45.74 -19.84
CA ALA A 189 24.18 -45.03 -18.58
C ALA A 189 23.22 -43.84 -18.73
N GLY A 190 23.10 -43.28 -19.95
CA GLY A 190 22.15 -42.20 -20.25
C GLY A 190 20.70 -42.62 -20.11
N GLU A 191 20.37 -43.78 -20.68
CA GLU A 191 19.03 -44.35 -20.63
C GLU A 191 18.63 -44.70 -19.19
N LEU A 192 19.56 -45.29 -18.43
CA LEU A 192 19.37 -45.64 -17.01
C LEU A 192 19.11 -44.40 -16.12
N ALA A 193 19.78 -43.28 -16.40
CA ALA A 193 19.62 -42.05 -15.62
C ALA A 193 18.34 -41.27 -15.97
N PHE A 194 17.66 -41.59 -17.08
CA PHE A 194 16.55 -40.79 -17.60
C PHE A 194 15.33 -40.62 -16.65
N PRO A 195 14.88 -41.66 -15.91
CA PRO A 195 13.82 -41.52 -14.91
C PRO A 195 14.17 -40.52 -13.80
N VAL A 196 15.45 -40.39 -13.44
CA VAL A 196 15.92 -39.44 -12.41
C VAL A 196 15.73 -38.00 -12.88
N TYR A 197 16.03 -37.69 -14.15
CA TYR A 197 15.76 -36.37 -14.71
C TYR A 197 14.28 -36.02 -14.74
N SER A 198 13.42 -37.03 -14.98
CA SER A 198 11.97 -36.87 -14.94
C SER A 198 11.48 -36.50 -13.53
N ALA A 199 12.04 -37.14 -12.50
CA ALA A 199 11.77 -36.78 -11.11
C ALA A 199 12.28 -35.38 -10.75
N ILE A 200 13.51 -35.02 -11.18
CA ILE A 200 14.08 -33.68 -10.96
C ILE A 200 13.20 -32.60 -11.58
N LEU A 201 12.75 -32.80 -12.82
CA LEU A 201 11.83 -31.89 -13.50
C LEU A 201 10.52 -31.74 -12.72
N MET A 202 9.91 -32.86 -12.32
CA MET A 202 8.67 -32.86 -11.55
C MET A 202 8.81 -32.06 -10.24
N PHE A 203 9.87 -32.29 -9.46
CA PHE A 203 10.12 -31.54 -8.22
C PHE A 203 10.39 -30.07 -8.51
N TYR A 204 11.21 -29.74 -9.51
CA TYR A 204 11.48 -28.37 -9.90
C TYR A 204 10.19 -27.60 -10.23
N VAL A 205 9.33 -28.17 -11.08
CA VAL A 205 8.05 -27.55 -11.47
C VAL A 205 7.12 -27.45 -10.26
N LEU A 206 7.00 -28.49 -9.44
CA LEU A 206 6.19 -28.48 -8.22
C LEU A 206 6.63 -27.37 -7.24
N PHE A 207 7.92 -27.25 -6.97
CA PHE A 207 8.45 -26.24 -6.06
C PHE A 207 8.36 -24.82 -6.63
N SER A 208 8.50 -24.66 -7.95
CA SER A 208 8.26 -23.39 -8.64
C SER A 208 6.82 -22.90 -8.41
N TRP A 209 5.83 -23.77 -8.64
CA TRP A 209 4.41 -23.46 -8.42
C TRP A 209 4.06 -23.24 -6.95
N ARG A 210 4.63 -24.05 -6.04
CA ARG A 210 4.49 -23.85 -4.59
C ARG A 210 5.03 -22.49 -4.14
N SER A 211 6.13 -22.02 -4.73
CA SER A 211 6.69 -20.70 -4.40
C SER A 211 5.79 -19.56 -4.87
N THR A 212 5.14 -19.70 -6.03
CA THR A 212 4.17 -18.72 -6.55
C THR A 212 2.94 -18.57 -5.66
N GLY A 213 2.51 -19.66 -5.01
CA GLY A 213 1.43 -19.63 -4.02
C GLY A 213 1.77 -18.94 -2.70
N LYS A 214 2.99 -18.44 -2.48
CA LYS A 214 3.34 -17.73 -1.23
C LYS A 214 2.59 -16.39 -1.11
N PRO A 215 2.18 -15.99 0.11
CA PRO A 215 1.55 -14.69 0.31
C PRO A 215 2.48 -13.56 -0.13
N ILE A 216 1.90 -12.45 -0.58
CA ILE A 216 2.67 -11.26 -0.95
C ILE A 216 3.23 -10.66 0.33
N SER A 217 4.55 -10.45 0.37
CA SER A 217 5.18 -9.82 1.54
C SER A 217 4.89 -8.32 1.53
N ARG A 218 4.88 -7.69 2.70
CA ARG A 218 4.70 -6.23 2.83
C ARG A 218 5.72 -5.43 1.99
N ASN A 219 6.93 -5.95 1.83
CA ASN A 219 7.96 -5.31 0.99
C ASN A 219 7.61 -5.33 -0.50
N ALA A 220 6.85 -6.33 -0.96
CA ALA A 220 6.34 -6.42 -2.32
C ALA A 220 5.15 -5.48 -2.58
N GLU A 221 4.66 -4.76 -1.57
CA GLU A 221 3.74 -3.63 -1.76
C GLU A 221 4.48 -2.32 -2.03
N LYS A 222 5.80 -2.26 -1.74
CA LYS A 222 6.67 -1.11 -2.00
C LYS A 222 7.40 -1.20 -3.33
N ASN A 223 7.69 -2.42 -3.80
CA ASN A 223 8.49 -2.66 -5.00
C ASN A 223 7.93 -3.79 -5.89
N ILE A 224 8.28 -3.72 -7.17
CA ILE A 224 7.95 -4.75 -8.17
C ILE A 224 9.03 -5.84 -8.10
N GLU A 225 8.63 -7.11 -8.08
CA GLU A 225 9.56 -8.23 -8.04
C GLU A 225 10.28 -8.39 -9.38
N ALA A 226 11.61 -8.47 -9.36
CA ALA A 226 12.39 -8.75 -10.55
C ALA A 226 12.33 -10.26 -10.88
N LEU A 227 11.90 -10.59 -12.09
CA LEU A 227 11.99 -11.95 -12.63
C LEU A 227 13.44 -12.24 -13.05
N GLY A 228 14.09 -13.17 -12.35
CA GLY A 228 15.51 -13.47 -12.51
C GLY A 228 15.87 -14.09 -13.85
N THR A 229 16.38 -13.28 -14.78
CA THR A 229 16.95 -13.72 -16.07
C THR A 229 18.18 -14.62 -15.91
N GLY A 230 18.98 -14.41 -14.87
CA GLY A 230 20.16 -15.24 -14.57
C GLY A 230 19.83 -16.69 -14.21
N ALA A 231 18.60 -16.98 -13.77
CA ALA A 231 18.17 -18.35 -13.51
C ALA A 231 17.95 -19.12 -14.83
N LEU A 232 17.44 -18.47 -15.87
CA LEU A 232 17.13 -19.10 -17.16
C LEU A 232 18.39 -19.61 -17.87
N ALA A 233 19.43 -18.76 -17.98
CA ALA A 233 20.68 -19.15 -18.60
C ALA A 233 21.34 -20.32 -17.86
N LYS A 234 21.33 -20.29 -16.51
CA LYS A 234 21.85 -21.39 -15.69
C LYS A 234 21.10 -22.70 -15.92
N ILE A 235 19.76 -22.66 -15.98
CA ILE A 235 18.94 -23.85 -16.24
C ILE A 235 19.32 -24.45 -17.59
N ILE A 236 19.33 -23.65 -18.66
CA ILE A 236 19.64 -24.12 -20.01
C ILE A 236 21.06 -24.70 -20.09
N SER A 237 22.07 -24.00 -19.55
CA SER A 237 23.45 -24.50 -19.55
C SER A 237 23.59 -25.80 -18.74
N LEU A 238 22.93 -25.90 -17.58
CA LEU A 238 22.94 -27.11 -16.76
C LEU A 238 22.22 -28.27 -17.45
N SER A 239 21.19 -28.02 -18.27
CA SER A 239 20.48 -29.08 -19.01
C SER A 239 21.32 -29.81 -20.04
N PHE A 240 22.41 -29.19 -20.54
CA PHE A 240 23.36 -29.87 -21.43
C PHE A 240 24.50 -30.53 -20.64
N ILE A 241 25.06 -29.81 -19.66
CA ILE A 241 26.27 -30.25 -18.94
C ILE A 241 25.94 -31.38 -17.95
N LEU A 242 24.83 -31.26 -17.23
CA LEU A 242 24.49 -32.17 -16.14
C LEU A 242 24.19 -33.61 -16.60
N PRO A 243 23.46 -33.85 -17.71
CA PRO A 243 23.25 -35.20 -18.21
C PRO A 243 24.54 -35.89 -18.65
N ILE A 244 25.43 -35.14 -19.31
CA ILE A 244 26.72 -35.66 -19.76
C ILE A 244 27.59 -35.99 -18.54
N ALA A 245 27.66 -35.08 -17.56
CA ALA A 245 28.43 -35.30 -16.34
C ALA A 245 27.93 -36.52 -15.56
N ILE A 246 26.62 -36.63 -15.34
CA ILE A 246 26.02 -37.77 -14.62
C ILE A 246 26.18 -39.07 -15.41
N GLY A 247 25.94 -39.06 -16.73
CA GLY A 247 26.11 -40.24 -17.58
C GLY A 247 27.56 -40.75 -17.59
N LEU A 248 28.54 -39.84 -17.65
CA LEU A 248 29.96 -40.18 -17.56
C LEU A 248 30.35 -40.68 -16.16
N SER A 249 29.88 -40.03 -15.09
CA SER A 249 30.13 -40.47 -13.72
C SER A 249 29.51 -41.85 -13.43
N MET A 250 28.29 -42.09 -13.90
CA MET A 250 27.61 -43.38 -13.78
C MET A 250 28.31 -44.45 -14.59
N SER A 251 28.74 -44.15 -15.82
CA SER A 251 29.55 -45.06 -16.64
C SER A 251 30.89 -45.41 -15.96
N TRP A 252 31.55 -44.43 -15.35
CA TRP A 252 32.78 -44.67 -14.57
C TRP A 252 32.53 -45.56 -13.36
N LEU A 253 31.46 -45.30 -12.61
CA LEU A 253 31.08 -46.08 -11.43
C LEU A 253 30.73 -47.54 -11.79
N MET A 254 29.96 -47.74 -12.86
CA MET A 254 29.63 -49.07 -13.38
C MET A 254 30.89 -49.85 -13.76
N LYS A 255 31.87 -49.18 -14.37
CA LYS A 255 33.15 -49.78 -14.75
C LYS A 255 33.99 -50.17 -13.53
N GLU A 256 34.05 -49.31 -12.52
CA GLU A 256 34.82 -49.55 -11.30
C GLU A 256 34.22 -50.67 -10.42
N GLN A 257 32.89 -50.73 -10.34
CA GLN A 257 32.17 -51.73 -9.53
C GLN A 257 31.84 -53.02 -10.30
N HIS A 258 32.23 -53.12 -11.58
CA HIS A 258 31.90 -54.25 -12.47
C HIS A 258 30.40 -54.57 -12.56
N ILE A 259 29.53 -53.55 -12.48
CA ILE A 259 28.08 -53.71 -12.53
C ILE A 259 27.63 -53.59 -13.99
N SER A 260 26.90 -54.58 -14.49
CA SER A 260 26.34 -54.56 -15.85
C SER A 260 25.04 -53.75 -15.92
N LYS A 261 24.70 -53.26 -17.13
CA LYS A 261 23.42 -52.56 -17.37
C LYS A 261 22.22 -53.43 -16.97
N GLN A 262 22.25 -54.71 -17.34
CA GLN A 262 21.18 -55.67 -17.08
C GLN A 262 20.91 -55.90 -15.58
N GLU A 263 21.95 -55.85 -14.74
CA GLU A 263 21.80 -55.95 -13.29
C GLU A 263 21.13 -54.69 -12.71
N ILE A 264 21.43 -53.51 -13.25
CA ILE A 264 20.80 -52.25 -12.84
C ILE A 264 19.35 -52.19 -13.32
N ASP A 265 19.09 -52.54 -14.58
CA ASP A 265 17.74 -52.60 -15.14
C ASP A 265 16.87 -53.58 -14.34
N GLY A 266 17.37 -54.79 -14.07
CA GLY A 266 16.65 -55.78 -13.25
C GLY A 266 16.38 -55.33 -11.81
N TRP A 267 17.24 -54.48 -11.23
CA TRP A 267 17.01 -53.88 -9.92
C TRP A 267 16.00 -52.72 -9.97
N ILE A 268 16.06 -51.88 -11.00
CA ILE A 268 15.14 -50.76 -11.20
C ILE A 268 13.72 -51.27 -11.51
N GLU A 269 13.57 -52.33 -12.31
CA GLU A 269 12.27 -52.94 -12.63
C GLU A 269 11.56 -53.53 -11.41
N GLN A 270 12.31 -53.95 -10.39
CA GLN A 270 11.75 -54.42 -9.12
C GLN A 270 11.26 -53.28 -8.23
N LEU A 271 11.67 -52.04 -8.50
CA LEU A 271 11.27 -50.88 -7.73
C LEU A 271 9.98 -50.25 -8.31
N PRO A 272 8.99 -49.94 -7.45
CA PRO A 272 7.79 -49.23 -7.87
C PRO A 272 8.13 -47.90 -8.53
N SER A 273 7.41 -47.57 -9.60
CA SER A 273 7.69 -46.35 -10.36
C SER A 273 7.09 -45.09 -9.68
N LEU A 274 7.81 -43.98 -9.76
CA LEU A 274 7.35 -42.68 -9.27
C LEU A 274 6.21 -42.09 -10.12
N HIS A 275 6.00 -42.57 -11.35
CA HIS A 275 5.02 -42.00 -12.28
C HIS A 275 5.15 -40.47 -12.46
N ALA A 276 6.38 -39.95 -12.54
CA ALA A 276 6.68 -38.51 -12.58
C ALA A 276 5.88 -37.74 -13.68
N GLY A 277 5.61 -38.39 -14.81
CA GLY A 277 4.77 -37.83 -15.88
C GLY A 277 3.34 -37.52 -15.45
N MET A 278 2.71 -38.38 -14.65
CA MET A 278 1.35 -38.17 -14.14
C MET A 278 1.28 -36.97 -13.20
N TYR A 279 2.30 -36.80 -12.36
CA TYR A 279 2.41 -35.62 -11.51
C TYR A 279 2.63 -34.34 -12.31
N LEU A 280 3.47 -34.37 -13.34
CA LEU A 280 3.64 -33.23 -14.24
C LEU A 280 2.32 -32.83 -14.91
N ILE A 281 1.55 -33.80 -15.41
CA ILE A 281 0.22 -33.55 -15.98
C ILE A 281 -0.70 -32.93 -14.93
N ALA A 282 -0.75 -33.50 -13.72
CA ALA A 282 -1.57 -32.97 -12.62
C ALA A 282 -1.19 -31.53 -12.25
N ILE A 283 0.12 -31.22 -12.18
CA ILE A 283 0.62 -29.87 -11.89
C ILE A 283 0.19 -28.90 -13.00
N ILE A 284 0.34 -29.28 -14.28
CA ILE A 284 -0.05 -28.43 -15.41
C ILE A 284 -1.56 -28.17 -15.39
N VAL A 285 -2.39 -29.20 -15.17
CA VAL A 285 -3.85 -29.05 -15.11
C VAL A 285 -4.27 -28.12 -13.97
N LEU A 286 -3.75 -28.33 -12.76
CA LEU A 286 -4.07 -27.47 -11.62
C LEU A 286 -3.55 -26.04 -11.77
N ALA A 287 -2.37 -25.88 -12.39
CA ALA A 287 -1.83 -24.57 -12.74
C ALA A 287 -2.73 -23.84 -13.73
N THR A 288 -3.17 -24.50 -14.80
CA THR A 288 -4.06 -23.91 -15.81
C THR A 288 -5.39 -23.50 -15.19
N LEU A 289 -6.02 -24.37 -14.40
CA LEU A 289 -7.29 -24.06 -13.73
C LEU A 289 -7.15 -22.90 -12.75
N SER A 290 -6.09 -22.89 -11.93
CA SER A 290 -5.86 -21.84 -10.94
C SER A 290 -5.57 -20.49 -11.63
N CYS A 291 -4.74 -20.51 -12.66
CA CYS A 291 -4.44 -19.33 -13.48
C CYS A 291 -5.67 -18.81 -14.21
N ALA A 292 -6.57 -19.67 -14.69
CA ALA A 292 -7.80 -19.23 -15.34
C ALA A 292 -8.68 -18.41 -14.40
N ILE A 293 -8.85 -18.86 -13.15
CA ILE A 293 -9.61 -18.12 -12.13
C ILE A 293 -8.92 -16.78 -11.79
N ALA A 294 -7.60 -16.81 -11.57
CA ALA A 294 -6.82 -15.60 -11.32
C ALA A 294 -6.89 -14.59 -12.48
N PHE A 295 -6.83 -15.09 -13.72
CA PHE A 295 -6.91 -14.28 -14.93
C PHE A 295 -8.27 -13.59 -15.07
N ILE A 296 -9.38 -14.25 -14.73
CA ILE A 296 -10.71 -13.59 -14.74
C ILE A 296 -10.71 -12.38 -13.79
N MET A 297 -10.15 -12.52 -12.60
CA MET A 297 -10.08 -11.42 -11.63
C MET A 297 -9.16 -10.30 -12.09
N ILE A 298 -7.95 -10.63 -12.57
CA ILE A 298 -6.99 -9.66 -13.11
C ILE A 298 -7.57 -8.94 -14.32
N LYS A 299 -8.24 -9.65 -15.24
CA LYS A 299 -8.88 -9.08 -16.44
C LYS A 299 -9.99 -8.10 -16.07
N ALA A 300 -10.86 -8.46 -15.12
CA ALA A 300 -11.88 -7.55 -14.62
C ALA A 300 -11.23 -6.28 -14.04
N ARG A 301 -10.13 -6.43 -13.31
CA ARG A 301 -9.38 -5.29 -12.80
C ARG A 301 -8.73 -4.43 -13.89
N LEU A 302 -8.11 -5.04 -14.89
CA LEU A 302 -7.50 -4.36 -16.05
C LEU A 302 -8.53 -3.54 -16.85
N ASN A 303 -9.77 -4.02 -16.94
CA ASN A 303 -10.84 -3.32 -17.65
C ASN A 303 -11.31 -2.06 -16.92
N ALA A 304 -11.14 -2.00 -15.60
CA ALA A 304 -11.51 -0.87 -14.76
C ALA A 304 -10.38 0.17 -14.59
N VAL A 305 -9.26 0.01 -15.29
CA VAL A 305 -8.10 0.92 -15.20
C VAL A 305 -8.35 2.19 -16.01
N THR A 306 -8.30 3.34 -15.34
CA THR A 306 -8.32 4.68 -15.95
C THR A 306 -7.08 5.47 -15.54
N PRO A 307 -5.97 5.43 -16.32
CA PRO A 307 -4.71 6.05 -15.94
C PRO A 307 -4.73 7.56 -16.23
N SER A 308 -5.65 8.27 -15.58
CA SER A 308 -5.79 9.73 -15.69
C SER A 308 -4.75 10.43 -14.82
N ALA A 309 -4.11 11.46 -15.37
CA ALA A 309 -3.15 12.32 -14.69
C ALA A 309 -3.57 13.80 -14.81
N GLU A 310 -4.87 14.06 -14.66
CA GLU A 310 -5.45 15.37 -14.91
C GLU A 310 -5.61 16.20 -13.63
N VAL A 311 -5.46 17.52 -13.77
CA VAL A 311 -5.59 18.49 -12.69
C VAL A 311 -6.40 19.70 -13.16
N SER A 312 -7.12 20.33 -12.23
CA SER A 312 -7.71 21.66 -12.39
C SER A 312 -6.70 22.71 -11.89
N GLU A 313 -6.49 23.76 -12.67
CA GLU A 313 -5.46 24.77 -12.41
C GLU A 313 -6.04 26.18 -12.49
N LEU A 314 -5.78 26.99 -11.47
CA LEU A 314 -6.05 28.41 -11.43
C LEU A 314 -4.73 29.18 -11.39
N ARG A 315 -4.59 30.14 -12.30
CA ARG A 315 -3.50 31.12 -12.28
C ARG A 315 -4.04 32.49 -12.67
N GLU A 316 -4.12 33.38 -11.69
CA GLU A 316 -4.67 34.73 -11.86
C GLU A 316 -3.77 35.75 -11.16
N ASN A 317 -4.08 37.03 -11.34
CA ASN A 317 -3.48 38.12 -10.59
C ASN A 317 -4.63 38.91 -9.94
N TRP A 318 -4.56 39.08 -8.63
CA TRP A 318 -5.52 39.83 -7.83
C TRP A 318 -4.83 41.05 -7.20
N GLN A 319 -5.55 42.17 -7.14
CA GLN A 319 -5.08 43.40 -6.51
C GLN A 319 -6.05 43.74 -5.40
N GLU A 320 -5.62 43.55 -4.16
CA GLU A 320 -6.49 43.63 -2.98
C GLU A 320 -5.79 44.44 -1.88
N SER A 321 -6.56 45.20 -1.11
CA SER A 321 -6.04 46.03 -0.02
C SER A 321 -5.92 45.25 1.30
N VAL A 322 -5.19 44.13 1.28
CA VAL A 322 -5.06 43.20 2.41
C VAL A 322 -3.58 42.87 2.68
N HIS A 323 -3.21 42.73 3.95
CA HIS A 323 -1.84 42.32 4.32
C HIS A 323 -1.56 40.86 3.91
N PRO A 324 -0.37 40.52 3.36
CA PRO A 324 -0.10 39.17 2.85
C PRO A 324 -0.33 38.04 3.86
N ASP A 325 -0.04 38.25 5.14
CA ASP A 325 -0.24 37.24 6.19
C ASP A 325 -1.70 36.81 6.35
N GLU A 326 -2.66 37.70 6.13
CA GLU A 326 -4.07 37.35 6.25
C GLU A 326 -4.50 36.35 5.18
N ILE A 327 -3.89 36.40 3.99
CA ILE A 327 -4.13 35.45 2.90
C ILE A 327 -3.77 34.03 3.36
N PHE A 328 -2.60 33.90 4.00
CA PHE A 328 -2.06 32.63 4.44
C PHE A 328 -2.83 32.06 5.64
N ILE A 329 -3.13 32.90 6.63
CA ILE A 329 -3.93 32.52 7.80
C ILE A 329 -5.33 32.05 7.38
N ASN A 330 -5.96 32.75 6.44
CA ASN A 330 -7.30 32.40 5.97
C ASN A 330 -7.33 31.06 5.25
N LEU A 331 -6.37 30.83 4.36
CA LEU A 331 -6.34 29.61 3.56
C LEU A 331 -6.29 28.37 4.46
N ASP A 332 -5.42 28.37 5.46
CA ASP A 332 -5.26 27.22 6.36
C ASP A 332 -6.41 27.11 7.38
N ASN A 333 -6.75 28.20 8.06
CA ASN A 333 -7.69 28.17 9.20
C ASN A 333 -9.17 28.20 8.80
N LEU A 334 -9.52 28.67 7.60
CA LEU A 334 -10.91 28.79 7.16
C LEU A 334 -11.17 27.93 5.92
N VAL A 335 -10.47 28.17 4.82
CA VAL A 335 -10.77 27.51 3.53
C VAL A 335 -10.54 26.01 3.61
N MET A 336 -9.36 25.59 4.08
CA MET A 336 -9.04 24.17 4.22
C MET A 336 -9.75 23.53 5.42
N ALA A 337 -9.94 24.26 6.52
CA ALA A 337 -10.64 23.76 7.69
C ALA A 337 -12.13 23.43 7.44
N ASN A 338 -12.84 24.26 6.66
CA ASN A 338 -14.24 24.02 6.26
C ASN A 338 -14.41 22.80 5.36
N ARG A 339 -13.32 22.28 4.81
CA ARG A 339 -13.28 21.12 3.91
C ARG A 339 -12.93 19.81 4.63
N ARG A 340 -12.88 19.80 5.97
CA ARG A 340 -12.63 18.60 6.77
C ARG A 340 -13.76 17.59 6.63
N TYR A 341 -13.40 16.34 6.34
CA TYR A 341 -14.35 15.24 6.30
C TYR A 341 -14.52 14.62 7.70
N LYS A 342 -15.76 14.49 8.18
CA LYS A 342 -16.09 13.91 9.51
C LYS A 342 -15.32 14.57 10.67
N GLU A 343 -15.08 15.88 10.57
CA GLU A 343 -14.33 16.69 11.54
C GLU A 343 -12.87 16.23 11.75
N VAL A 344 -12.38 15.31 10.92
CA VAL A 344 -10.99 14.85 10.99
C VAL A 344 -10.09 15.89 10.29
N PRO A 345 -8.98 16.31 10.91
CA PRO A 345 -8.02 17.22 10.30
C PRO A 345 -7.51 16.72 8.94
N ASN A 346 -7.31 17.64 8.01
CA ASN A 346 -6.68 17.36 6.72
C ASN A 346 -5.21 16.96 6.92
N ARG A 347 -4.67 16.24 5.94
CA ARG A 347 -3.26 15.83 5.93
C ARG A 347 -2.44 16.94 5.30
N VAL A 348 -1.37 17.34 5.97
CA VAL A 348 -0.51 18.45 5.53
C VAL A 348 0.82 17.87 5.06
N TYR A 349 1.10 17.91 3.76
CA TYR A 349 2.34 17.38 3.19
C TYR A 349 3.43 18.44 3.04
N ARG A 350 3.02 19.71 2.96
CA ARG A 350 3.91 20.87 3.05
C ARG A 350 3.18 21.92 3.87
N GLU A 351 3.73 22.26 5.03
CA GLU A 351 3.20 23.33 5.86
C GLU A 351 3.32 24.67 5.14
N LEU A 352 2.35 25.54 5.39
CA LEU A 352 2.36 26.89 4.87
C LEU A 352 3.35 27.72 5.70
N ASP A 353 4.53 27.98 5.14
CA ASP A 353 5.56 28.83 5.74
C ASP A 353 5.69 30.14 4.92
N PRO A 354 4.90 31.18 5.26
CA PRO A 354 4.92 32.43 4.51
C PRO A 354 6.22 33.20 4.81
N LYS A 355 6.93 33.58 3.74
CA LYS A 355 8.15 34.39 3.82
C LYS A 355 7.88 35.77 3.31
N LEU A 356 7.94 36.75 4.21
CA LEU A 356 7.93 38.17 3.89
C LEU A 356 9.38 38.61 3.61
N GLN A 357 9.59 39.24 2.47
CA GLN A 357 10.87 39.81 2.04
C GLN A 357 10.70 41.33 1.98
N GLU A 358 10.90 41.99 3.11
CA GLU A 358 10.94 43.45 3.17
C GLU A 358 12.21 43.96 2.49
N GLN A 359 12.04 44.88 1.55
CA GLN A 359 13.18 45.52 0.87
C GLN A 359 13.47 46.87 1.52
N ILE A 360 12.57 47.86 1.37
CA ILE A 360 12.75 49.25 1.84
C ILE A 360 11.37 49.91 2.01
N GLU A 361 11.17 50.74 3.05
CA GLU A 361 10.03 51.67 3.23
C GLU A 361 8.63 51.06 2.99
N GLY A 362 8.30 49.96 3.67
CA GLY A 362 6.96 49.36 3.59
C GLY A 362 6.66 48.67 2.25
N LYS A 363 7.68 48.43 1.40
CA LYS A 363 7.56 47.61 0.20
C LYS A 363 8.32 46.31 0.36
N GLY A 364 7.68 45.22 -0.06
CA GLY A 364 8.28 43.90 0.01
C GLY A 364 7.63 42.90 -0.92
N GLY A 365 8.32 41.77 -1.08
CA GLY A 365 7.77 40.57 -1.70
C GLY A 365 7.23 39.62 -0.65
N PHE A 366 6.33 38.73 -1.06
CA PHE A 366 5.90 37.62 -0.22
C PHE A 366 5.78 36.34 -1.04
N LYS A 367 6.02 35.21 -0.37
CA LYS A 367 5.88 33.88 -0.97
C LYS A 367 5.44 32.87 0.09
N GLY A 368 4.46 32.04 -0.27
CA GLY A 368 4.05 30.89 0.54
C GLY A 368 3.60 29.73 -0.35
N GLU A 369 3.76 28.53 0.16
CA GLU A 369 3.45 27.29 -0.56
C GLU A 369 2.92 26.23 0.39
N MET A 370 1.98 25.42 -0.08
CA MET A 370 1.29 24.43 0.73
C MET A 370 0.82 23.25 -0.13
N ILE A 371 0.88 22.06 0.44
CA ILE A 371 0.25 20.86 -0.12
C ILE A 371 -0.60 20.25 1.00
N GLN A 372 -1.90 20.15 0.76
CA GLN A 372 -2.83 19.50 1.67
C GLN A 372 -3.71 18.48 0.96
N GLU A 373 -4.08 17.43 1.69
CA GLU A 373 -5.06 16.43 1.25
C GLU A 373 -6.24 16.40 2.22
N ILE A 374 -7.45 16.55 1.68
CA ILE A 374 -8.69 16.30 2.42
C ILE A 374 -8.76 14.82 2.78
N GLN A 375 -9.22 14.50 4.00
CA GLN A 375 -9.22 13.13 4.49
C GLN A 375 -9.86 12.13 3.50
N PRO A 376 -9.20 10.99 3.22
CA PRO A 376 -9.66 10.04 2.21
C PRO A 376 -10.97 9.37 2.59
N LYS A 377 -11.91 9.35 1.65
CA LYS A 377 -13.17 8.60 1.76
C LYS A 377 -13.08 7.27 1.02
N LEU A 378 -13.72 6.24 1.57
CA LEU A 378 -13.80 4.94 0.90
C LEU A 378 -14.49 5.09 -0.47
N HIS A 379 -13.84 4.59 -1.51
CA HIS A 379 -14.34 4.57 -2.87
C HIS A 379 -14.68 3.13 -3.27
N SER A 380 -15.95 2.86 -3.60
CA SER A 380 -16.41 1.54 -3.99
C SER A 380 -16.17 1.28 -5.47
N ILE A 381 -15.61 0.12 -5.79
CA ILE A 381 -15.36 -0.31 -7.16
C ILE A 381 -16.32 -1.44 -7.52
N ASP A 382 -17.08 -1.27 -8.58
CA ASP A 382 -17.85 -2.37 -9.15
C ASP A 382 -17.06 -3.02 -10.29
N LEU A 383 -16.61 -4.25 -10.06
CA LEU A 383 -15.87 -5.07 -11.03
C LEU A 383 -16.77 -6.11 -11.72
N GLY A 384 -18.08 -6.05 -11.47
CA GLY A 384 -19.09 -6.90 -12.07
C GLY A 384 -19.19 -8.30 -11.46
N LYS A 385 -20.25 -9.01 -11.83
CA LYS A 385 -20.64 -10.32 -11.27
C LYS A 385 -19.59 -11.41 -11.50
N ASN A 386 -18.95 -11.42 -12.67
CA ASN A 386 -17.93 -12.42 -13.02
C ASN A 386 -16.71 -12.34 -12.08
N PHE A 387 -16.31 -11.13 -11.69
CA PHE A 387 -15.25 -10.93 -10.71
C PHE A 387 -15.65 -11.47 -9.34
N THR A 388 -16.85 -11.12 -8.87
CA THR A 388 -17.35 -11.59 -7.57
C THR A 388 -17.43 -13.12 -7.51
N LEU A 389 -17.91 -13.75 -8.59
CA LEU A 389 -17.99 -15.20 -8.72
C LEU A 389 -16.60 -15.84 -8.76
N ALA A 390 -15.67 -15.32 -9.57
CA ALA A 390 -14.31 -15.84 -9.63
C ALA A 390 -13.58 -15.73 -8.29
N ARG A 391 -13.75 -14.62 -7.57
CA ARG A 391 -13.20 -14.41 -6.22
C ARG A 391 -13.77 -15.41 -5.21
N LEU A 392 -15.08 -15.67 -5.27
CA LEU A 392 -15.71 -16.69 -4.42
C LEU A 392 -15.25 -18.10 -4.79
N LEU A 393 -15.18 -18.43 -6.08
CA LEU A 393 -14.67 -19.73 -6.55
C LEU A 393 -13.23 -19.96 -6.11
N ALA A 394 -12.34 -18.97 -6.25
CA ALA A 394 -10.96 -19.08 -5.78
C ALA A 394 -10.89 -19.40 -4.28
N LEU A 395 -11.68 -18.68 -3.47
CA LEU A 395 -11.73 -18.89 -2.03
C LEU A 395 -12.24 -20.29 -1.66
N VAL A 396 -13.38 -20.71 -2.23
CA VAL A 396 -14.02 -21.99 -1.89
C VAL A 396 -13.20 -23.17 -2.41
N SER A 397 -12.75 -23.12 -3.67
CA SER A 397 -11.91 -24.18 -4.26
C SER A 397 -10.58 -24.31 -3.52
N GLY A 398 -9.94 -23.21 -3.16
CA GLY A 398 -8.71 -23.24 -2.36
C GLY A 398 -8.90 -23.93 -1.01
N ASN A 399 -9.97 -23.60 -0.28
CA ASN A 399 -10.28 -24.26 1.00
C ASN A 399 -10.69 -25.72 0.84
N LEU A 400 -11.41 -26.08 -0.23
CA LEU A 400 -11.74 -27.47 -0.54
C LEU A 400 -10.49 -28.29 -0.83
N LEU A 401 -9.54 -27.76 -1.61
CA LEU A 401 -8.26 -28.43 -1.88
C LEU A 401 -7.45 -28.66 -0.60
N TYR A 402 -7.49 -27.74 0.38
CA TYR A 402 -6.89 -28.00 1.70
C TYR A 402 -7.53 -29.20 2.41
N ILE A 403 -8.85 -29.36 2.35
CA ILE A 403 -9.56 -30.51 2.94
C ILE A 403 -9.19 -31.81 2.19
N ILE A 404 -9.04 -31.76 0.86
CA ILE A 404 -8.57 -32.91 0.09
C ILE A 404 -7.13 -33.28 0.50
N ALA A 405 -6.24 -32.29 0.64
CA ALA A 405 -4.88 -32.52 1.11
C ALA A 405 -4.84 -33.09 2.55
N LEU A 406 -5.78 -32.67 3.42
CA LEU A 406 -5.96 -33.24 4.75
C LEU A 406 -6.30 -34.74 4.66
N ALA A 407 -7.23 -35.15 3.79
CA ALA A 407 -7.57 -36.56 3.61
C ALA A 407 -6.36 -37.41 3.20
N PHE A 408 -5.55 -36.93 2.25
CA PHE A 408 -4.30 -37.60 1.87
C PHE A 408 -3.27 -37.66 3.01
N THR A 409 -3.24 -36.65 3.87
CA THR A 409 -2.37 -36.63 5.06
C THR A 409 -2.82 -37.64 6.12
N VAL A 410 -4.13 -37.86 6.24
CA VAL A 410 -4.70 -38.92 7.11
C VAL A 410 -4.35 -40.29 6.54
N PHE A 411 -4.53 -40.51 5.24
CA PHE A 411 -4.13 -41.78 4.60
C PHE A 411 -2.63 -42.04 4.70
N LEU A 412 -1.80 -41.00 4.66
CA LEU A 412 -0.37 -41.12 4.89
C LEU A 412 -0.08 -41.71 6.28
N ALA A 413 -0.79 -41.29 7.32
CA ALA A 413 -0.62 -41.84 8.67
C ALA A 413 -0.87 -43.36 8.72
N TYR A 414 -1.94 -43.83 8.09
CA TYR A 414 -2.22 -45.27 7.97
C TYR A 414 -1.19 -46.01 7.10
N SER A 415 -0.66 -45.35 6.07
CA SER A 415 0.42 -45.92 5.25
C SER A 415 1.70 -46.16 6.06
N PHE A 416 2.03 -45.28 7.01
CA PHE A 416 3.14 -45.50 7.95
C PHE A 416 2.88 -46.68 8.90
N ILE A 417 1.63 -46.89 9.32
CA ILE A 417 1.24 -48.07 10.11
C ILE A 417 1.44 -49.36 9.29
N ASN A 418 1.06 -49.37 8.01
CA ASN A 418 1.27 -50.52 7.14
C ASN A 418 2.75 -50.86 6.98
N ILE A 419 3.62 -49.85 6.83
CA ILE A 419 5.08 -50.06 6.81
C ILE A 419 5.54 -50.68 8.14
N TYR A 420 5.08 -50.15 9.27
CA TYR A 420 5.44 -50.66 10.58
C TYR A 420 5.03 -52.13 10.76
N HIS A 421 3.76 -52.47 10.51
CA HIS A 421 3.28 -53.84 10.63
C HIS A 421 4.06 -54.81 9.74
N TYR A 422 4.42 -54.39 8.53
CA TYR A 422 5.23 -55.22 7.65
C TYR A 422 6.65 -55.43 8.21
N VAL A 423 7.30 -54.38 8.71
CA VAL A 423 8.64 -54.45 9.31
C VAL A 423 8.65 -55.35 10.55
N ASP A 424 7.62 -55.24 11.39
CA ASP A 424 7.46 -56.04 12.61
C ASP A 424 7.18 -57.52 12.27
N ALA A 425 6.23 -57.79 11.39
CA ALA A 425 5.87 -59.15 10.97
C ALA A 425 7.02 -59.87 10.23
N ALA A 426 7.81 -59.13 9.45
CA ALA A 426 8.98 -59.66 8.74
C ALA A 426 10.26 -59.70 9.62
N ASN A 427 10.18 -59.27 10.88
CA ASN A 427 11.29 -59.18 11.83
C ASN A 427 12.54 -58.49 11.23
N ILE A 428 12.31 -57.37 10.55
CA ILE A 428 13.35 -56.60 9.86
C ILE A 428 14.03 -55.70 10.89
N SER A 429 15.26 -56.07 11.27
CA SER A 429 16.02 -55.36 12.30
C SER A 429 16.95 -54.26 11.77
N SER A 430 17.19 -54.23 10.46
CA SER A 430 18.10 -53.26 9.82
C SER A 430 17.67 -52.87 8.41
N PHE A 431 18.09 -51.68 7.96
CA PHE A 431 17.88 -51.22 6.57
C PHE A 431 18.46 -52.18 5.53
N LYS A 432 19.60 -52.82 5.82
CA LYS A 432 20.20 -53.81 4.91
C LYS A 432 19.32 -55.04 4.73
N GLN A 433 18.61 -55.46 5.78
CA GLN A 433 17.67 -56.59 5.73
C GLN A 433 16.36 -56.20 5.01
N ALA A 434 15.92 -54.94 5.14
CA ALA A 434 14.73 -54.42 4.46
C ALA A 434 14.86 -54.44 2.92
N PHE A 435 16.07 -54.17 2.41
CA PHE A 435 16.38 -54.15 0.99
C PHE A 435 17.08 -55.45 0.51
N ASN A 436 16.93 -56.56 1.22
CA ASN A 436 17.35 -57.87 0.74
C ASN A 436 16.34 -58.45 -0.27
N ASN A 437 16.77 -59.39 -1.12
CA ASN A 437 15.99 -60.00 -2.20
C ASN A 437 14.63 -60.56 -1.76
N GLN A 438 14.48 -60.95 -0.48
CA GLN A 438 13.22 -61.47 0.06
C GLN A 438 12.17 -60.39 0.34
N HIS A 439 12.57 -59.18 0.72
CA HIS A 439 11.65 -58.14 1.24
C HIS A 439 11.60 -56.88 0.37
N VAL A 440 12.54 -56.71 -0.55
CA VAL A 440 12.75 -55.47 -1.33
C VAL A 440 11.50 -55.03 -2.09
N ILE A 441 10.76 -55.95 -2.71
CA ILE A 441 9.57 -55.63 -3.52
C ILE A 441 8.45 -55.06 -2.62
N GLN A 442 7.98 -55.83 -1.64
CA GLN A 442 6.87 -55.41 -0.77
C GLN A 442 7.23 -54.19 0.10
N PHE A 443 8.46 -54.11 0.61
CA PHE A 443 8.90 -52.95 1.39
C PHE A 443 8.94 -51.68 0.54
N SER A 444 9.47 -51.77 -0.69
CA SER A 444 9.53 -50.63 -1.60
C SER A 444 8.16 -50.18 -2.08
N GLU A 445 7.19 -51.09 -2.29
CA GLU A 445 5.78 -50.78 -2.60
C GLU A 445 5.11 -49.95 -1.50
N LEU A 446 5.26 -50.37 -0.23
CA LEU A 446 4.71 -49.64 0.91
C LEU A 446 5.37 -48.26 1.10
N LEU A 447 6.68 -48.18 0.90
CA LEU A 447 7.43 -46.92 0.95
C LEU A 447 6.98 -45.99 -0.17
N MET A 448 6.87 -46.48 -1.40
CA MET A 448 6.45 -45.68 -2.55
C MET A 448 5.00 -45.21 -2.40
N THR A 449 4.10 -46.04 -1.86
CA THR A 449 2.72 -45.65 -1.55
C THR A 449 2.70 -44.46 -0.58
N SER A 450 3.49 -44.53 0.49
CA SER A 450 3.63 -43.43 1.45
C SER A 450 4.20 -42.17 0.79
N PHE A 451 5.19 -42.34 -0.09
CA PHE A 451 5.76 -41.23 -0.84
C PHE A 451 4.73 -40.56 -1.77
N HIS A 452 3.92 -41.34 -2.49
CA HIS A 452 2.85 -40.84 -3.34
C HIS A 452 1.81 -40.05 -2.55
N LEU A 453 1.36 -40.55 -1.40
CA LEU A 453 0.40 -39.85 -0.53
C LEU A 453 0.97 -38.51 -0.02
N LEU A 454 2.23 -38.50 0.39
CA LEU A 454 2.93 -37.27 0.78
C LEU A 454 3.00 -36.27 -0.39
N LEU A 455 3.41 -36.74 -1.58
CA LEU A 455 3.59 -35.89 -2.75
C LEU A 455 2.28 -35.30 -3.25
N ILE A 456 1.21 -36.10 -3.29
CA ILE A 456 -0.15 -35.65 -3.63
C ILE A 456 -0.62 -34.59 -2.63
N SER A 457 -0.42 -34.80 -1.32
CA SER A 457 -0.77 -33.82 -0.28
C SER A 457 -0.02 -32.49 -0.48
N ILE A 458 1.29 -32.53 -0.77
CA ILE A 458 2.11 -31.33 -1.01
C ILE A 458 1.66 -30.59 -2.28
N LEU A 459 1.36 -31.34 -3.35
CA LEU A 459 0.91 -30.82 -4.64
C LEU A 459 -0.43 -30.12 -4.52
N ILE A 460 -1.44 -30.79 -3.95
CA ILE A 460 -2.77 -30.21 -3.77
C ILE A 460 -2.70 -28.98 -2.86
N LYS A 461 -1.94 -29.05 -1.77
CA LYS A 461 -1.73 -27.93 -0.84
C LYS A 461 -1.09 -26.72 -1.51
N ALA A 462 -0.19 -26.91 -2.48
CA ALA A 462 0.45 -25.80 -3.21
C ALA A 462 -0.59 -24.98 -3.99
N PHE A 463 -1.52 -25.63 -4.69
CA PHE A 463 -2.57 -24.96 -5.45
C PHE A 463 -3.71 -24.45 -4.57
N ALA A 464 -4.02 -25.14 -3.46
CA ALA A 464 -4.91 -24.64 -2.42
C ALA A 464 -4.43 -23.26 -1.93
N GLN A 465 -3.14 -23.17 -1.60
CA GLN A 465 -2.50 -21.95 -1.13
C GLN A 465 -2.50 -20.83 -2.18
N LEU A 466 -2.23 -21.16 -3.44
CA LEU A 466 -2.26 -20.22 -4.55
C LEU A 466 -3.63 -19.55 -4.68
N LEU A 467 -4.70 -20.36 -4.68
CA LEU A 467 -6.07 -19.90 -4.85
C LEU A 467 -6.54 -19.05 -3.66
N THR A 468 -6.31 -19.50 -2.42
CA THR A 468 -6.69 -18.72 -1.23
C THR A 468 -5.95 -17.39 -1.15
N ASN A 469 -4.66 -17.35 -1.46
CA ASN A 469 -3.87 -16.12 -1.40
C ASN A 469 -4.22 -15.14 -2.52
N THR A 470 -4.56 -15.66 -3.71
CA THR A 470 -5.06 -14.82 -4.80
C THR A 470 -6.43 -14.24 -4.44
N ALA A 471 -7.33 -15.03 -3.85
CA ALA A 471 -8.62 -14.53 -3.37
C ALA A 471 -8.45 -13.45 -2.29
N HIS A 472 -7.59 -13.72 -1.31
CA HIS A 472 -7.26 -12.80 -0.21
C HIS A 472 -6.82 -11.43 -0.74
N LEU A 473 -5.94 -11.41 -1.75
CA LEU A 473 -5.46 -10.17 -2.38
C LEU A 473 -6.62 -9.26 -2.85
N PHE A 474 -7.61 -9.87 -3.52
CA PHE A 474 -8.77 -9.15 -4.05
C PHE A 474 -9.86 -8.88 -3.01
N PHE A 475 -9.81 -9.49 -1.82
CA PHE A 475 -10.58 -9.04 -0.66
C PHE A 475 -9.89 -7.90 0.07
N ALA A 476 -8.55 -7.89 0.09
CA ALA A 476 -7.74 -6.91 0.78
C ALA A 476 -7.68 -5.54 0.09
N GLU A 477 -7.84 -5.49 -1.24
CA GLU A 477 -7.80 -4.22 -1.98
C GLU A 477 -8.90 -3.25 -1.52
N MET A 478 -8.50 -2.06 -1.05
CA MET A 478 -9.39 -0.95 -0.73
C MET A 478 -8.96 0.31 -1.46
N GLN A 479 -9.92 0.99 -2.09
CA GLN A 479 -9.69 2.28 -2.73
C GLN A 479 -10.26 3.44 -1.93
N PHE A 480 -9.58 4.57 -2.02
CA PHE A 480 -9.93 5.80 -1.36
C PHE A 480 -9.84 6.97 -2.32
N GLU A 481 -10.85 7.82 -2.27
CA GLU A 481 -10.90 9.08 -3.00
C GLU A 481 -10.60 10.23 -2.05
N SER A 482 -9.77 11.16 -2.46
CA SER A 482 -9.46 12.38 -1.70
C SER A 482 -9.20 13.55 -2.64
N LEU A 483 -9.26 14.77 -2.08
CA LEU A 483 -8.88 15.98 -2.82
C LEU A 483 -7.47 16.37 -2.41
N LEU A 484 -6.56 16.41 -3.37
CA LEU A 484 -5.21 16.91 -3.19
C LEU A 484 -5.14 18.34 -3.72
N VAL A 485 -4.72 19.27 -2.87
CA VAL A 485 -4.65 20.70 -3.15
C VAL A 485 -3.21 21.15 -3.01
N TYR A 486 -2.67 21.69 -4.10
CA TYR A 486 -1.44 22.45 -4.11
C TYR A 486 -1.78 23.93 -4.21
N PHE A 487 -1.22 24.72 -3.33
CA PHE A 487 -1.35 26.16 -3.32
C PHE A 487 0.03 26.78 -3.26
N LYS A 488 0.28 27.72 -4.15
CA LYS A 488 1.45 28.58 -4.13
C LYS A 488 1.00 30.01 -4.38
N CYS A 489 1.45 30.94 -3.56
CA CYS A 489 1.13 32.34 -3.72
C CYS A 489 2.39 33.16 -3.64
N GLU A 490 2.60 34.01 -4.64
CA GLU A 490 3.71 34.93 -4.73
C GLU A 490 3.17 36.32 -5.07
N GLY A 491 3.81 37.36 -4.57
CA GLY A 491 3.30 38.71 -4.76
C GLY A 491 4.19 39.79 -4.17
N THR A 492 3.72 41.03 -4.28
CA THR A 492 4.37 42.21 -3.69
C THR A 492 3.34 43.01 -2.92
N PHE A 493 3.74 43.55 -1.78
CA PHE A 493 2.91 44.47 -1.00
C PHE A 493 3.56 45.86 -0.92
N THR A 494 2.74 46.87 -0.75
CA THR A 494 3.15 48.25 -0.51
C THR A 494 2.27 48.82 0.59
N GLU A 495 2.90 49.21 1.68
CA GLU A 495 2.28 49.93 2.78
C GLU A 495 2.37 51.42 2.51
N SER A 496 1.24 52.10 2.59
CA SER A 496 1.13 53.55 2.45
C SER A 496 0.51 54.11 3.72
N LYS A 497 1.26 54.96 4.43
CA LYS A 497 0.74 55.66 5.61
C LYS A 497 -0.02 56.90 5.15
N ILE A 498 -1.33 56.90 5.39
CA ILE A 498 -2.18 58.06 5.16
C ILE A 498 -2.34 58.77 6.50
N SER A 499 -1.73 59.95 6.63
CA SER A 499 -1.94 60.84 7.78
C SER A 499 -3.01 61.87 7.43
N THR A 500 -4.12 61.88 8.16
CA THR A 500 -5.16 62.92 8.08
C THR A 500 -5.14 63.75 9.36
N GLY A 501 -5.18 65.09 9.23
CA GLY A 501 -5.19 66.02 10.38
C GLY A 501 -3.87 66.76 10.66
N THR A 502 -2.99 66.96 9.68
CA THR A 502 -1.70 67.70 9.86
C THR A 502 -1.83 69.22 9.75
N GLY A 503 -2.90 69.80 10.29
CA GLY A 503 -3.02 71.25 10.43
C GLY A 503 -2.19 71.78 11.60
N ILE A 504 -1.62 72.99 11.48
CA ILE A 504 -0.82 73.66 12.54
C ILE A 504 -1.57 73.77 13.88
N HIS A 505 -2.90 73.65 13.88
CA HIS A 505 -3.78 73.76 15.05
C HIS A 505 -4.60 72.50 15.37
N ASP A 506 -4.32 71.37 14.72
CA ASP A 506 -5.07 70.13 14.91
C ASP A 506 -4.32 69.21 15.89
N SER A 507 -4.93 68.92 17.04
CA SER A 507 -4.35 68.06 18.09
C SER A 507 -4.64 66.57 17.87
N THR A 508 -5.44 66.22 16.87
CA THR A 508 -5.83 64.85 16.57
C THR A 508 -5.26 64.38 15.24
N ARG A 509 -4.08 63.75 15.30
CA ARG A 509 -3.48 63.07 14.15
C ARG A 509 -4.04 61.64 14.06
N SER A 510 -4.80 61.36 13.00
CA SER A 510 -5.17 59.98 12.65
C SER A 510 -4.20 59.47 11.58
N GLU A 511 -3.45 58.43 11.91
CA GLU A 511 -2.64 57.68 10.95
C GLU A 511 -3.33 56.36 10.65
N ASN A 512 -3.58 56.09 9.37
CA ASN A 512 -4.02 54.77 8.92
C ASN A 512 -3.00 54.21 7.92
N THR A 513 -2.62 52.95 8.11
CA THR A 513 -1.69 52.25 7.22
C THR A 513 -2.51 51.43 6.24
N LEU A 514 -2.55 51.87 4.98
CA LEU A 514 -3.18 51.12 3.91
C LEU A 514 -2.15 50.20 3.27
N VAL A 515 -2.41 48.89 3.29
CA VAL A 515 -1.56 47.90 2.62
C VAL A 515 -2.22 47.50 1.31
N ARG A 516 -1.52 47.68 0.20
CA ARG A 516 -1.96 47.17 -1.12
C ARG A 516 -1.09 46.00 -1.52
N SER A 517 -1.72 44.89 -1.86
CA SER A 517 -1.05 43.65 -2.24
C SER A 517 -1.42 43.25 -3.67
N SER A 518 -0.40 42.99 -4.49
CA SER A 518 -0.52 42.29 -5.77
C SER A 518 -0.28 40.81 -5.52
N ILE A 519 -1.31 40.00 -5.69
CA ILE A 519 -1.36 38.59 -5.28
C ILE A 519 -1.44 37.74 -6.54
N THR A 520 -0.48 36.83 -6.74
CA THR A 520 -0.50 35.86 -7.85
C THR A 520 -0.69 34.45 -7.28
N PRO A 521 -1.93 34.00 -7.06
CA PRO A 521 -2.20 32.65 -6.61
C PRO A 521 -2.04 31.65 -7.77
N TRP A 522 -1.42 30.53 -7.44
CA TRP A 522 -1.35 29.34 -8.26
C TRP A 522 -1.94 28.18 -7.48
N ILE A 523 -3.13 27.75 -7.87
CA ILE A 523 -3.89 26.70 -7.18
C ILE A 523 -4.06 25.54 -8.14
N ILE A 524 -3.61 24.37 -7.73
CA ILE A 524 -3.83 23.12 -8.47
C ILE A 524 -4.62 22.18 -7.58
N VAL A 525 -5.73 21.69 -8.12
CA VAL A 525 -6.62 20.77 -7.44
C VAL A 525 -6.75 19.51 -8.27
N SER A 526 -6.61 18.37 -7.60
CA SER A 526 -6.82 17.06 -8.19
C SER A 526 -7.62 16.18 -7.26
N ARG A 527 -8.67 15.56 -7.77
CA ARG A 527 -9.32 14.44 -7.11
C ARG A 527 -8.51 13.19 -7.37
N VAL A 528 -7.92 12.63 -6.33
CA VAL A 528 -7.04 11.47 -6.44
C VAL A 528 -7.78 10.20 -6.01
N ILE A 529 -7.67 9.15 -6.82
CA ILE A 529 -8.09 7.81 -6.45
C ILE A 529 -6.83 7.05 -6.08
N SER A 530 -6.81 6.57 -4.85
CA SER A 530 -5.67 5.90 -4.25
C SER A 530 -6.06 4.51 -3.77
N THR A 531 -5.11 3.58 -3.73
CA THR A 531 -5.33 2.20 -3.32
C THR A 531 -4.37 1.81 -2.22
N THR A 532 -4.84 1.00 -1.28
CA THR A 532 -4.02 0.35 -0.25
C THR A 532 -4.60 -1.04 0.02
N PHE A 533 -3.82 -1.91 0.67
CA PHE A 533 -4.22 -3.27 0.96
C PHE A 533 -4.45 -3.44 2.46
N ALA A 534 -5.60 -4.02 2.79
CA ALA A 534 -5.96 -4.38 4.13
C ALA A 534 -5.17 -5.61 4.61
N ALA A 535 -4.88 -5.68 5.90
CA ALA A 535 -4.39 -6.90 6.53
C ALA A 535 -5.42 -7.46 7.51
N THR A 536 -5.28 -8.74 7.85
CA THR A 536 -5.98 -9.36 8.99
C THR A 536 -5.10 -9.28 10.22
N GLY A 537 -5.57 -8.68 11.32
CA GLY A 537 -4.76 -8.57 12.54
C GLY A 537 -4.53 -7.13 12.96
N MET A 538 -3.23 -6.81 13.00
CA MET A 538 -2.70 -5.50 13.33
C MET A 538 -2.33 -4.77 12.06
N LYS A 539 -2.23 -3.44 12.14
CA LYS A 539 -1.80 -2.56 11.05
C LYS A 539 -2.78 -2.48 9.88
N ASN A 540 -4.07 -2.45 10.22
CA ASN A 540 -5.14 -2.35 9.23
C ASN A 540 -5.07 -0.99 8.54
N LEU A 541 -4.93 -0.99 7.20
CA LEU A 541 -4.80 0.23 6.39
C LEU A 541 -3.55 1.09 6.70
N GLU A 542 -2.58 0.53 7.40
CA GLU A 542 -1.26 1.14 7.66
C GLU A 542 -0.23 0.82 6.55
N HIS A 543 -0.73 0.43 5.38
CA HIS A 543 0.06 0.00 4.24
C HIS A 543 0.25 1.15 3.24
N PRO A 544 1.36 1.16 2.47
CA PRO A 544 1.62 2.19 1.47
C PRO A 544 0.42 2.41 0.55
N ARG A 545 -0.03 3.66 0.50
CA ARG A 545 -1.16 4.08 -0.32
C ARG A 545 -0.65 4.68 -1.62
N HIS A 546 -1.03 4.07 -2.75
CA HIS A 546 -0.57 4.45 -4.08
C HIS A 546 -1.65 5.20 -4.85
N ILE A 547 -1.30 6.32 -5.49
CA ILE A 547 -2.18 7.10 -6.36
C ILE A 547 -2.33 6.37 -7.70
N MET A 548 -3.54 5.90 -7.97
CA MET A 548 -3.87 5.19 -9.21
C MET A 548 -4.35 6.17 -10.28
N GLU A 549 -5.12 7.20 -9.88
CA GLU A 549 -5.76 8.11 -10.81
C GLU A 549 -5.81 9.53 -10.26
N MET A 550 -5.76 10.51 -11.15
CA MET A 550 -5.88 11.93 -10.86
C MET A 550 -6.89 12.53 -11.84
N HIS A 551 -7.94 13.15 -11.30
CA HIS A 551 -9.06 13.71 -12.06
C HIS A 551 -9.20 15.20 -11.76
N LYS A 552 -9.63 15.96 -12.77
CA LYS A 552 -9.99 17.37 -12.60
C LYS A 552 -11.16 17.52 -11.63
N ASP A 553 -11.15 18.62 -10.90
CA ASP A 553 -12.25 19.00 -10.02
C ASP A 553 -12.44 20.52 -10.07
N GLU A 554 -13.00 20.98 -11.19
CA GLU A 554 -13.19 22.40 -11.44
C GLU A 554 -14.16 23.02 -10.44
N GLY A 555 -15.17 22.26 -10.00
CA GLY A 555 -16.11 22.70 -8.98
C GLY A 555 -15.39 23.02 -7.66
N GLN A 556 -14.49 22.16 -7.20
CA GLN A 556 -13.70 22.42 -5.99
C GLN A 556 -12.70 23.56 -6.19
N LEU A 557 -12.06 23.66 -7.35
CA LEU A 557 -11.16 24.78 -7.65
C LEU A 557 -11.89 26.13 -7.57
N GLN A 558 -13.06 26.24 -8.21
CA GLN A 558 -13.87 27.46 -8.18
C GLN A 558 -14.42 27.74 -6.78
N ALA A 559 -14.77 26.71 -6.00
CA ALA A 559 -15.17 26.89 -4.60
C ALA A 559 -14.01 27.45 -3.74
N ILE A 560 -12.78 26.92 -3.90
CA ILE A 560 -11.60 27.44 -3.18
C ILE A 560 -11.35 28.89 -3.58
N LYS A 561 -11.37 29.19 -4.89
CA LYS A 561 -11.25 30.56 -5.40
C LYS A 561 -12.27 31.50 -4.77
N LYS A 562 -13.56 31.10 -4.78
CA LYS A 562 -14.64 31.91 -4.24
C LYS A 562 -14.46 32.21 -2.75
N ASP A 563 -14.07 31.21 -1.96
CA ASP A 563 -13.89 31.38 -0.52
C ASP A 563 -12.72 32.33 -0.21
N VAL A 564 -11.61 32.20 -0.95
CA VAL A 564 -10.45 33.10 -0.79
C VAL A 564 -10.82 34.53 -1.19
N ILE A 565 -11.44 34.74 -2.35
CA ILE A 565 -11.81 36.09 -2.82
C ILE A 565 -12.86 36.73 -1.90
N ALA A 566 -13.87 35.97 -1.44
CA ALA A 566 -14.89 36.49 -0.54
C ALA A 566 -14.26 37.06 0.74
N PHE A 567 -13.28 36.34 1.31
CA PHE A 567 -12.57 36.81 2.48
C PHE A 567 -11.74 38.08 2.23
N LEU A 568 -11.01 38.13 1.10
CA LEU A 568 -10.19 39.31 0.77
C LEU A 568 -11.07 40.56 0.65
N LYS A 569 -12.25 40.44 0.03
CA LYS A 569 -13.22 41.54 -0.10
C LYS A 569 -13.84 41.96 1.24
N ASP A 570 -14.20 41.00 2.09
CA ASP A 570 -14.76 41.30 3.42
C ASP A 570 -13.75 42.10 4.27
N ARG A 571 -12.45 41.78 4.17
CA ARG A 571 -11.37 42.51 4.86
C ARG A 571 -11.09 43.89 4.26
N GLU A 572 -11.08 44.02 2.93
CA GLU A 572 -10.94 45.31 2.26
C GLU A 572 -12.06 46.30 2.66
N SER A 573 -13.28 45.82 2.89
CA SER A 573 -14.39 46.67 3.35
C SER A 573 -14.16 47.30 4.73
N ILE A 574 -13.30 46.71 5.56
CA ILE A 574 -12.95 47.20 6.91
C ILE A 574 -11.78 48.20 6.83
N ALA A 575 -10.85 48.01 5.89
CA ALA A 575 -9.66 48.85 5.74
C ALA A 575 -9.88 50.07 4.81
N SER A 576 -10.84 50.00 3.90
CA SER A 576 -11.18 51.10 3.01
C SER A 576 -12.08 52.12 3.71
N ILE A 577 -11.79 53.41 3.53
CA ILE A 577 -12.65 54.53 3.93
C ILE A 577 -13.89 54.52 3.00
N THR A 578 -14.78 53.56 3.19
CA THR A 578 -16.00 53.41 2.39
C THR A 578 -17.25 53.58 3.25
N SER A 579 -17.12 53.67 4.58
CA SER A 579 -18.26 53.99 5.43
C SER A 579 -18.65 55.47 5.26
N GLU A 580 -19.91 55.75 4.94
CA GLU A 580 -20.48 57.11 4.96
C GLU A 580 -20.22 57.81 6.31
N ARG A 581 -20.03 57.02 7.37
CA ARG A 581 -19.70 57.49 8.71
C ARG A 581 -18.29 58.07 8.80
N ASP A 582 -17.30 57.50 8.12
CA ASP A 582 -15.92 58.02 8.12
C ASP A 582 -15.76 59.21 7.18
N LEU A 583 -16.52 59.24 6.07
CA LEU A 583 -16.70 60.43 5.23
C LEU A 583 -17.38 61.55 6.02
N GLY A 584 -18.38 61.21 6.84
CA GLY A 584 -19.03 62.11 7.79
C GLY A 584 -18.07 62.66 8.85
N ASN A 585 -17.27 61.80 9.48
CA ASN A 585 -16.25 62.20 10.45
C ASN A 585 -15.15 63.07 9.83
N ALA A 586 -14.67 62.72 8.63
CA ALA A 586 -13.71 63.54 7.89
C ALA A 586 -14.30 64.91 7.52
N SER A 587 -15.57 64.96 7.13
CA SER A 587 -16.29 66.21 6.86
C SER A 587 -16.52 67.05 8.13
N GLN A 588 -16.81 66.41 9.27
CA GLN A 588 -16.97 67.07 10.57
C GLN A 588 -15.65 67.63 11.07
N ILE A 589 -14.54 66.88 10.96
CA ILE A 589 -13.20 67.35 11.29
C ILE A 589 -12.81 68.53 10.38
N HIS A 590 -13.15 68.47 9.09
CA HIS A 590 -12.95 69.58 8.16
C HIS A 590 -13.79 70.82 8.53
N GLN A 591 -15.06 70.64 8.92
CA GLN A 591 -15.93 71.73 9.39
C GLN A 591 -15.43 72.35 10.70
N LEU A 592 -15.00 71.52 11.66
CA LEU A 592 -14.35 71.96 12.90
C LEU A 592 -13.09 72.76 12.60
N ASN A 593 -12.24 72.27 11.68
CA ASN A 593 -11.04 72.98 11.25
C ASN A 593 -11.35 74.31 10.53
N GLN A 594 -12.46 74.41 9.78
CA GLN A 594 -12.92 75.68 9.21
C GLN A 594 -13.43 76.65 10.29
N GLN A 595 -14.15 76.16 11.29
CA GLN A 595 -14.63 76.97 12.41
C GLN A 595 -13.48 77.51 13.26
N THR A 596 -12.47 76.69 13.56
CA THR A 596 -11.27 77.11 14.29
C THR A 596 -10.45 78.14 13.50
N ARG A 597 -10.41 78.04 12.16
CA ARG A 597 -9.76 79.04 11.28
C ARG A 597 -10.53 80.35 11.13
N ALA A 598 -11.85 80.34 11.33
CA ALA A 598 -12.70 81.52 11.21
C ALA A 598 -12.69 82.43 12.45
N ILE A 599 -12.00 82.03 13.53
CA ILE A 599 -11.77 82.89 14.69
C ILE A 599 -10.63 83.88 14.36
N PRO A 600 -10.89 85.20 14.26
CA PRO A 600 -9.86 86.15 13.89
C PRO A 600 -8.84 86.30 15.03
N THR A 601 -7.56 86.17 14.70
CA THR A 601 -6.41 86.34 15.61
C THR A 601 -6.30 87.77 16.20
N GLN A 602 -7.16 88.70 15.80
CA GLN A 602 -7.20 90.08 16.31
C GLN A 602 -7.81 90.23 17.71
N GLN A 603 -8.56 89.24 18.22
CA GLN A 603 -9.12 89.32 19.59
C GLN A 603 -8.24 88.66 20.66
N ALA A 604 -7.28 87.81 20.30
CA ALA A 604 -6.38 87.18 21.26
C ALA A 604 -5.25 88.12 21.71
N ILE A 605 -4.66 88.88 20.78
CA ILE A 605 -3.56 89.82 21.08
C ILE A 605 -4.07 91.01 21.92
N ALA A 606 -5.30 91.48 21.67
CA ALA A 606 -5.88 92.59 22.44
C ALA A 606 -6.26 92.21 23.88
N LYS A 607 -6.58 90.94 24.15
CA LYS A 607 -6.92 90.46 25.50
C LYS A 607 -5.69 90.17 26.36
N ASP A 608 -4.64 89.58 25.77
CA ASP A 608 -3.39 89.32 26.50
C ASP A 608 -2.66 90.63 26.85
N ASP A 609 -2.70 91.66 25.99
CA ASP A 609 -2.12 92.98 26.30
C ASP A 609 -2.93 93.74 27.38
N GLU A 610 -4.27 93.59 27.42
CA GLU A 610 -5.11 94.17 28.48
C GLU A 610 -4.93 93.46 29.84
N GLU A 611 -4.81 92.14 29.84
CA GLU A 611 -4.57 91.35 31.07
C GLU A 611 -3.14 91.56 31.60
N ALA A 612 -2.13 91.67 30.73
CA ALA A 612 -0.76 92.00 31.12
C ALA A 612 -0.62 93.45 31.64
N ALA A 613 -1.31 94.42 31.04
CA ALA A 613 -1.34 95.80 31.52
C ALA A 613 -2.14 95.97 32.83
N GLY A 614 -3.12 95.10 33.08
CA GLY A 614 -3.85 95.02 34.34
C GLY A 614 -2.98 94.48 35.49
N TYR A 615 -2.15 93.48 35.22
CA TYR A 615 -1.24 92.88 36.20
C TYR A 615 -0.13 93.85 36.64
N LEU A 616 0.46 94.61 35.71
CA LEU A 616 1.49 95.62 36.00
C LEU A 616 0.94 96.78 36.86
N ARG A 617 -0.30 97.22 36.62
CA ARG A 617 -0.96 98.25 37.45
C ARG A 617 -1.25 97.77 38.88
N GLN A 618 -1.47 96.47 39.07
CA GLN A 618 -1.66 95.88 40.39
C GLN A 618 -0.34 95.82 41.18
N GLU A 619 0.79 95.48 40.55
CA GLU A 619 2.11 95.50 41.20
C GLU A 619 2.57 96.91 41.58
N GLU A 620 2.32 97.92 40.73
CA GLU A 620 2.64 99.33 41.03
C GLU A 620 1.84 99.86 42.23
N SER A 621 0.60 99.39 42.41
CA SER A 621 -0.27 99.78 43.54
C SER A 621 0.04 99.08 44.87
N LEU A 622 0.86 98.02 44.85
CA LEU A 622 1.23 97.21 46.02
C LEU A 622 2.65 97.48 46.54
N SER A 623 3.37 98.42 45.93
CA SER A 623 4.74 98.80 46.33
C SER A 623 4.71 99.87 47.43
N PRO A 624 5.15 99.59 48.68
CA PRO A 624 5.20 100.60 49.74
C PRO A 624 6.40 101.54 49.55
N GLU A 625 6.18 102.85 49.74
CA GLU A 625 7.23 103.86 49.79
C GLU A 625 8.36 103.49 50.79
N PRO A 626 9.63 103.81 50.46
CA PRO A 626 10.76 103.54 51.34
C PRO A 626 10.75 104.50 52.54
N LYS A 627 10.78 103.93 53.75
CA LYS A 627 11.09 104.66 54.99
C LYS A 627 12.58 104.53 55.29
N GLY A 628 13.27 105.67 55.38
CA GLY A 628 14.48 105.89 56.20
C GLY A 628 15.74 105.16 55.78
#